data_AF-A0A0U5EU28-F1
#
_entry.id   AF-A0A0U5EU28-F1
#
_cell.length_a   1.000
_cell.length_b   1.000
_cell.length_c   1.000
_cell.angle_alpha   90.00
_cell.angle_beta   90.00
_cell.angle_gamma   90.00
#
_symmetry.space_group_name_H-M   'P 1'
#
loop_
_entity.id
_entity.type
_entity.pdbx_description
1 polymer ?
#
loop_
_entity_poly.entity_id
_entity_poly.type
_entity_poly.pdbx_seq_one_letter_code
_entity_poly.pdbx_strand_id
1 'polypeptide(L)'
;MGASSPGSSSAESVSVPRFSQPFLVAALILACFSVPVMGHAEEDDSNSNGENSEVRSKVPNMQLQKELAVLQFKPEAASEACIDSLKELHKTQAQLAEEQTRTHDQDVAIAQDVLESDFENSIELCSPDVRKLCETQNPEVRLARACEQLGSLPDGDGAGQED
;
A
#
# COMPACT_ATOMS: atom_id res chain seq x y z
N MET A 1 36.32 47.57 12.50
CA MET A 1 35.97 47.27 11.10
C MET A 1 35.07 46.05 11.15
N GLY A 2 33.85 45.95 10.64
CA GLY A 2 32.99 46.73 9.76
C GLY A 2 31.88 45.73 9.38
N ALA A 3 30.61 46.12 9.47
CA ALA A 3 29.44 45.25 9.46
C ALA A 3 29.22 44.45 8.16
N SER A 4 28.59 43.27 8.26
CA SER A 4 28.11 42.47 7.13
C SER A 4 26.60 42.28 7.20
N SER A 5 25.88 42.87 6.24
CA SER A 5 24.54 42.53 5.69
C SER A 5 24.08 43.72 4.81
N PRO A 6 23.09 43.61 3.90
CA PRO A 6 22.49 42.47 3.20
C PRO A 6 22.44 42.70 1.65
N GLY A 7 21.94 41.74 0.86
CA GLY A 7 21.72 41.95 -0.59
C GLY A 7 20.64 41.02 -1.15
N SER A 8 19.62 41.64 -1.75
CA SER A 8 18.31 41.10 -2.08
C SER A 8 18.15 40.87 -3.59
N SER A 9 17.41 39.81 -3.95
CA SER A 9 16.43 39.62 -5.06
C SER A 9 16.68 40.03 -6.52
N SER A 10 15.97 39.26 -7.38
CA SER A 10 15.50 39.49 -8.78
C SER A 10 16.37 38.83 -9.87
N ALA A 11 15.92 37.78 -10.56
CA ALA A 11 14.86 37.68 -11.59
C ALA A 11 15.34 38.16 -12.98
N GLU A 12 15.11 37.31 -14.01
CA GLU A 12 14.88 37.57 -15.46
C GLU A 12 15.27 36.30 -16.25
N SER A 13 14.34 35.46 -16.71
CA SER A 13 13.45 35.57 -17.88
C SER A 13 14.20 35.43 -19.22
N VAL A 14 14.03 34.28 -19.89
CA VAL A 14 14.51 34.04 -21.27
C VAL A 14 13.31 33.88 -22.20
N SER A 15 13.28 34.75 -23.20
CA SER A 15 12.22 34.92 -24.20
C SER A 15 12.35 33.95 -25.38
N VAL A 16 11.20 33.46 -25.86
CA VAL A 16 10.98 32.59 -27.02
C VAL A 16 11.13 33.37 -28.35
N PRO A 17 11.33 32.68 -29.49
CA PRO A 17 10.55 33.03 -30.67
C PRO A 17 9.83 31.84 -31.32
N ARG A 18 8.59 32.10 -31.77
CA ARG A 18 7.66 31.21 -32.48
C ARG A 18 7.20 31.93 -33.76
N PHE A 19 7.39 31.34 -34.94
CA PHE A 19 6.75 31.65 -36.25
C PHE A 19 7.51 30.81 -37.32
N SER A 20 7.01 30.25 -38.43
CA SER A 20 5.70 29.95 -39.03
C SER A 20 6.00 29.06 -40.26
N GLN A 21 5.06 28.17 -40.63
CA GLN A 21 5.01 27.09 -41.66
C GLN A 21 5.43 27.44 -43.14
N PRO A 22 5.27 26.59 -44.20
CA PRO A 22 5.16 25.12 -44.45
C PRO A 22 6.03 24.64 -45.67
N PHE A 23 5.72 23.48 -46.31
CA PHE A 23 6.22 22.84 -47.58
C PHE A 23 7.06 21.55 -47.34
N LEU A 24 6.47 20.34 -47.39
CA LEU A 24 6.17 19.46 -48.55
C LEU A 24 7.37 18.62 -49.08
N VAL A 25 7.05 17.36 -49.43
CA VAL A 25 7.80 16.35 -50.24
C VAL A 25 8.73 15.42 -49.43
N ALA A 26 8.27 14.25 -48.95
CA ALA A 26 8.02 12.96 -49.63
C ALA A 26 9.29 12.18 -50.03
N ALA A 27 9.53 11.01 -49.41
CA ALA A 27 9.99 9.79 -50.08
C ALA A 27 10.07 8.58 -49.12
N LEU A 28 9.28 7.55 -49.48
CA LEU A 28 9.34 6.15 -49.09
C LEU A 28 10.76 5.54 -49.21
N ILE A 29 11.25 4.83 -48.19
CA ILE A 29 12.06 3.61 -48.40
C ILE A 29 11.58 2.52 -47.44
N LEU A 30 11.07 1.46 -48.07
CA LEU A 30 10.63 0.19 -47.52
C LEU A 30 11.75 -0.82 -47.75
N ALA A 31 12.28 -1.46 -46.70
CA ALA A 31 13.06 -2.70 -46.84
C ALA A 31 13.25 -3.46 -45.52
N CYS A 32 12.78 -4.72 -45.52
CA CYS A 32 13.27 -5.86 -44.75
C CYS A 32 12.86 -6.02 -43.27
N PHE A 33 11.64 -6.53 -43.07
CA PHE A 33 11.33 -7.47 -41.98
C PHE A 33 12.16 -8.75 -42.13
N SER A 34 12.98 -9.08 -41.13
CA SER A 34 13.39 -10.44 -40.74
C SER A 34 14.34 -10.38 -39.54
N VAL A 35 13.83 -10.47 -38.31
CA VAL A 35 14.62 -10.89 -37.13
C VAL A 35 13.72 -11.80 -36.28
N PRO A 36 14.21 -12.98 -35.84
CA PRO A 36 13.37 -14.06 -35.34
C PRO A 36 12.87 -13.81 -33.92
N VAL A 37 11.71 -14.40 -33.60
CA VAL A 37 11.21 -14.60 -32.25
C VAL A 37 12.28 -15.32 -31.43
N MET A 38 12.84 -14.63 -30.44
CA MET A 38 13.58 -15.20 -29.32
C MET A 38 12.90 -14.71 -28.04
N GLY A 39 12.68 -15.65 -27.13
CA GLY A 39 11.78 -15.53 -25.98
C GLY A 39 12.08 -14.34 -25.08
N HIS A 40 11.01 -13.73 -24.60
CA HIS A 40 11.02 -12.71 -23.57
C HIS A 40 11.38 -13.41 -22.24
N ALA A 41 12.64 -13.31 -21.83
CA ALA A 41 13.02 -13.43 -20.43
C ALA A 41 12.81 -12.04 -19.84
N GLU A 42 11.75 -11.89 -19.03
CA GLU A 42 11.53 -10.68 -18.24
C GLU A 42 12.46 -10.76 -17.04
N GLU A 43 13.55 -10.01 -17.15
CA GLU A 43 14.45 -9.68 -16.05
C GLU A 43 13.76 -8.59 -15.22
N ASP A 44 13.43 -8.95 -13.99
CA ASP A 44 12.85 -8.09 -12.97
C ASP A 44 13.92 -7.13 -12.44
N ASP A 45 13.95 -5.90 -12.96
CA ASP A 45 14.73 -4.82 -12.38
C ASP A 45 13.85 -4.01 -11.41
N SER A 46 13.58 -4.62 -10.24
CA SER A 46 13.07 -3.94 -9.06
C SER A 46 14.12 -2.98 -8.49
N ASN A 47 14.09 -1.71 -8.93
CA ASN A 47 14.78 -0.61 -8.23
C ASN A 47 13.96 -0.21 -6.98
N SER A 48 14.07 -1.00 -5.91
CA SER A 48 13.49 -0.66 -4.60
C SER A 48 14.60 -0.17 -3.66
N ASN A 49 14.86 1.14 -3.71
CA ASN A 49 15.58 1.82 -2.64
C ASN A 49 14.56 2.15 -1.54
N GLY A 50 14.54 1.29 -0.52
CA GLY A 50 13.71 1.43 0.67
C GLY A 50 13.53 0.08 1.32
N GLU A 51 14.44 -0.29 2.20
CA GLU A 51 14.29 -1.39 3.15
C GLU A 51 13.01 -1.18 3.97
N ASN A 52 11.91 -1.68 3.45
CA ASN A 52 10.84 -2.23 4.26
C ASN A 52 10.90 -3.72 3.94
N SER A 53 11.44 -4.53 4.85
CA SER A 53 11.18 -5.96 4.83
C SER A 53 9.67 -6.10 4.95
N GLU A 54 9.00 -6.12 3.80
CA GLU A 54 7.64 -6.58 3.68
C GLU A 54 7.71 -8.05 4.08
N VAL A 55 7.53 -8.30 5.38
CA VAL A 55 7.13 -9.58 5.91
C VAL A 55 5.83 -9.85 5.18
N ARG A 56 5.94 -10.49 4.02
CA ARG A 56 4.81 -10.82 3.17
C ARG A 56 4.10 -11.97 3.85
N SER A 57 3.39 -11.63 4.93
CA SER A 57 2.44 -12.51 5.58
C SER A 57 1.55 -13.05 4.47
N LYS A 58 1.56 -14.36 4.28
CA LYS A 58 0.68 -15.03 3.33
C LYS A 58 -0.77 -15.02 3.81
N VAL A 59 -1.02 -14.62 5.06
CA VAL A 59 -2.34 -14.57 5.67
C VAL A 59 -3.08 -13.33 5.18
N PRO A 60 -4.18 -13.49 4.42
CA PRO A 60 -4.97 -12.36 3.95
C PRO A 60 -5.69 -11.68 5.13
N ASN A 61 -5.48 -10.38 5.31
CA ASN A 61 -6.07 -9.62 6.43
C ASN A 61 -6.88 -8.40 5.98
N MET A 62 -7.52 -8.49 4.82
CA MET A 62 -8.13 -7.31 4.17
C MET A 62 -9.16 -6.58 5.05
N GLN A 63 -9.88 -7.31 5.90
CA GLN A 63 -10.85 -6.72 6.82
C GLN A 63 -10.15 -5.80 7.84
N LEU A 64 -9.09 -6.28 8.48
CA LEU A 64 -8.32 -5.48 9.44
C LEU A 64 -7.74 -4.23 8.78
N GLN A 65 -7.24 -4.34 7.54
CA GLN A 65 -6.71 -3.18 6.82
C GLN A 65 -7.77 -2.10 6.59
N LYS A 66 -9.01 -2.49 6.28
CA LYS A 66 -10.11 -1.53 6.13
C LYS A 66 -10.49 -0.87 7.45
N GLU A 67 -10.51 -1.64 8.53
CA GLU A 67 -10.76 -1.13 9.88
C GLU A 67 -9.70 -0.11 10.31
N LEU A 68 -8.42 -0.43 10.09
CA LEU A 68 -7.31 0.49 10.35
C LEU A 68 -7.36 1.72 9.45
N ALA A 69 -7.79 1.58 8.20
CA ALA A 69 -7.99 2.71 7.29
C ALA A 69 -9.11 3.66 7.74
N VAL A 70 -10.05 3.20 8.57
CA VAL A 70 -11.05 4.06 9.23
C VAL A 70 -10.47 4.68 10.51
N LEU A 71 -9.80 3.89 11.34
CA LEU A 71 -9.20 4.39 12.59
C LEU A 71 -8.08 5.41 12.34
N GLN A 72 -7.41 5.39 11.18
CA GLN A 72 -6.37 6.38 10.86
C GLN A 72 -6.88 7.84 10.84
N PHE A 73 -8.18 8.05 10.61
CA PHE A 73 -8.78 9.39 10.65
C PHE A 73 -8.88 9.92 12.08
N LYS A 74 -8.94 9.03 13.06
CA LYS A 74 -9.03 9.36 14.48
C LYS A 74 -8.38 8.26 15.34
N PRO A 75 -7.04 8.21 15.42
CA PRO A 75 -6.32 7.13 16.10
C PRO A 75 -6.68 6.99 17.58
N GLU A 76 -7.04 8.09 18.24
CA GLU A 76 -7.50 8.12 19.62
C GLU A 76 -8.90 7.51 19.84
N ALA A 77 -9.61 7.16 18.76
CA ALA A 77 -10.85 6.40 18.84
C ALA A 77 -10.61 4.90 19.09
N ALA A 78 -9.40 4.40 18.83
CA ALA A 78 -9.04 3.02 19.15
C ALA A 78 -8.94 2.84 20.66
N SER A 79 -9.62 1.81 21.15
CA SER A 79 -9.54 1.36 22.52
C SER A 79 -8.16 0.77 22.83
N GLU A 80 -7.81 0.73 24.11
CA GLU A 80 -6.58 0.06 24.56
C GLU A 80 -6.56 -1.41 24.12
N ALA A 81 -7.72 -2.09 24.11
CA ALA A 81 -7.83 -3.48 23.65
C ALA A 81 -7.48 -3.65 22.16
N CYS A 82 -7.99 -2.77 21.28
CA CYS A 82 -7.62 -2.78 19.86
C CYS A 82 -6.12 -2.46 19.67
N ILE A 83 -5.58 -1.50 20.42
CA ILE A 83 -4.16 -1.15 20.33
C ILE A 83 -3.27 -2.30 20.81
N ASP A 84 -3.65 -2.98 21.89
CA ASP A 84 -2.86 -4.08 22.44
C ASP A 84 -2.92 -5.34 21.56
N SER A 85 -4.06 -5.64 20.93
CA SER A 85 -4.14 -6.74 19.96
C SER A 85 -3.28 -6.49 18.73
N LEU A 86 -3.25 -5.25 18.22
CA LEU A 86 -2.36 -4.88 17.12
C LEU A 86 -0.87 -5.00 17.49
N LYS A 87 -0.49 -4.75 18.75
CA LYS A 87 0.89 -4.95 19.21
C LYS A 87 1.27 -6.43 19.22
N GLU A 88 0.40 -7.31 19.72
CA GLU A 88 0.65 -8.76 19.69
C GLU A 88 0.73 -9.26 18.25
N LEU A 89 -0.17 -8.80 17.37
CA LEU A 89 -0.10 -9.08 15.94
C LEU A 89 1.26 -8.70 15.32
N HIS A 90 1.76 -7.49 15.59
CA HIS A 90 3.07 -7.05 15.09
C HIS A 90 4.23 -7.85 15.66
N LYS A 91 4.14 -8.28 16.92
CA LYS A 91 5.13 -9.15 17.55
C LYS A 91 5.15 -10.52 16.89
N THR A 92 4.01 -11.11 16.60
CA THR A 92 3.92 -12.39 15.88
C THR A 92 4.47 -12.28 14.46
N GLN A 93 4.21 -11.19 13.75
CA GLN A 93 4.82 -10.92 12.44
C GLN A 93 6.36 -10.85 12.52
N ALA A 94 6.89 -10.20 13.56
CA ALA A 94 8.35 -10.13 13.77
C ALA A 94 8.96 -11.50 14.09
N GLN A 95 8.28 -12.31 14.92
CA GLN A 95 8.69 -13.68 15.21
C GLN A 95 8.67 -14.55 13.95
N LEU A 96 7.60 -14.46 13.15
CA LEU A 96 7.49 -15.20 11.90
C LEU A 96 8.61 -14.83 10.92
N ALA A 97 8.98 -13.55 10.84
CA ALA A 97 10.10 -13.09 10.02
C ALA A 97 11.43 -13.68 10.50
N GLU A 98 11.66 -13.73 11.81
CA GLU A 98 12.85 -14.36 12.38
C GLU A 98 12.89 -15.87 12.08
N GLU A 99 11.79 -16.59 12.28
CA GLU A 99 11.74 -18.05 12.05
C GLU A 99 11.88 -18.41 10.56
N GLN A 100 11.36 -17.58 9.65
CA GLN A 100 11.58 -17.73 8.22
C GLN A 100 13.07 -17.64 7.84
N THR A 101 13.88 -16.88 8.59
CA THR A 101 15.35 -16.84 8.37
C THR A 101 16.08 -18.06 8.93
N ARG A 102 15.48 -18.76 9.90
CA ARG A 102 16.07 -19.91 10.61
C ARG A 102 15.68 -21.27 10.01
N THR A 103 14.76 -21.26 9.03
CA THR A 103 14.33 -22.42 8.21
C THR A 103 13.78 -23.61 9.00
N HIS A 104 13.15 -23.35 10.15
CA HIS A 104 12.44 -24.35 10.93
C HIS A 104 10.97 -24.42 10.49
N ASP A 105 10.65 -25.34 9.57
CA ASP A 105 9.33 -25.40 8.93
C ASP A 105 8.15 -25.56 9.91
N GLN A 106 8.34 -26.27 11.04
CA GLN A 106 7.30 -26.45 12.06
C GLN A 106 7.03 -25.15 12.84
N ASP A 107 8.09 -24.45 13.26
CA ASP A 107 7.97 -23.19 14.00
C ASP A 107 7.33 -22.11 13.11
N VAL A 108 7.65 -22.12 11.82
CA VAL A 108 7.04 -21.24 10.80
C VAL A 108 5.55 -21.51 10.59
N ALA A 109 5.11 -22.78 10.62
CA ALA A 109 3.69 -23.13 10.50
C ALA A 109 2.90 -22.70 11.74
N ILE A 110 3.41 -22.99 12.94
CA ILE A 110 2.78 -22.58 14.20
C ILE A 110 2.69 -21.05 14.29
N ALA A 111 3.75 -20.34 13.91
CA ALA A 111 3.74 -18.88 13.89
C ALA A 111 2.74 -18.30 12.86
N GLN A 112 2.47 -19.00 11.75
CA GLN A 112 1.41 -18.62 10.81
C GLN A 112 0.01 -18.81 11.41
N ASP A 113 -0.24 -19.90 12.12
CA ASP A 113 -1.52 -20.16 12.78
C ASP A 113 -1.80 -19.11 13.88
N VAL A 114 -0.78 -18.78 14.68
CA VAL A 114 -0.87 -17.71 15.69
C VAL A 114 -1.12 -16.36 15.01
N LEU A 115 -0.44 -16.09 13.89
CA LEU A 115 -0.62 -14.85 13.14
C LEU A 115 -2.05 -14.71 12.60
N GLU A 116 -2.65 -15.79 12.10
CA GLU A 116 -4.05 -15.82 11.68
C GLU A 116 -4.99 -15.52 12.85
N SER A 117 -4.78 -16.18 13.99
CA SER A 117 -5.56 -15.91 15.21
C SER A 117 -5.42 -14.46 15.70
N ASP A 118 -4.22 -13.89 15.63
CA ASP A 118 -3.98 -12.49 16.01
C ASP A 118 -4.68 -11.50 15.06
N PHE A 119 -4.78 -11.83 13.76
CA PHE A 119 -5.55 -11.02 12.82
C PHE A 119 -7.04 -11.04 13.15
N GLU A 120 -7.61 -12.23 13.41
CA GLU A 120 -9.03 -12.38 13.79
C GLU A 120 -9.33 -11.66 15.10
N ASN A 121 -8.49 -11.84 16.11
CA ASN A 121 -8.63 -11.18 17.41
C ASN A 121 -8.50 -9.65 17.27
N SER A 122 -7.60 -9.16 16.43
CA SER A 122 -7.46 -7.73 16.15
C SER A 122 -8.71 -7.16 15.48
N ILE A 123 -9.30 -7.88 14.51
CA ILE A 123 -10.56 -7.49 13.85
C ILE A 123 -11.69 -7.39 14.88
N GLU A 124 -11.84 -8.41 15.74
CA GLU A 124 -12.90 -8.44 16.74
C GLU A 124 -12.79 -7.26 17.71
N LEU A 125 -11.57 -6.95 18.16
CA LEU A 125 -11.33 -5.90 19.15
C LEU A 125 -11.34 -4.48 18.55
N CYS A 126 -10.99 -4.31 17.28
CA CYS A 126 -11.00 -3.00 16.62
C CYS A 126 -12.36 -2.65 15.98
N SER A 127 -13.15 -3.65 15.60
CA SER A 127 -14.49 -3.49 14.99
C SER A 127 -15.45 -2.54 15.76
N PRO A 128 -15.58 -2.61 17.10
CA PRO A 128 -16.45 -1.72 17.86
C PRO A 128 -16.02 -0.25 17.79
N ASP A 129 -14.71 0.01 17.82
CA ASP A 129 -14.15 1.36 17.76
C ASP A 129 -14.37 1.99 16.38
N VAL A 130 -14.15 1.19 15.34
CA VAL A 130 -14.44 1.55 13.94
C VAL A 130 -15.91 1.91 13.78
N ARG A 131 -16.82 1.06 14.28
CA ARG A 131 -18.28 1.28 14.20
C ARG A 131 -18.67 2.59 14.88
N LYS A 132 -18.18 2.81 16.10
CA LYS A 132 -18.42 4.03 16.86
C LYS A 132 -17.91 5.27 16.14
N LEU A 133 -16.74 5.18 15.48
CA LEU A 133 -16.21 6.28 14.69
C LEU A 133 -17.10 6.59 13.48
N CYS A 134 -17.57 5.55 12.78
CA CYS A 134 -18.47 5.68 11.62
C CYS A 134 -19.87 6.21 11.96
N GLU A 135 -20.34 6.02 13.20
CA GLU A 135 -21.62 6.54 13.69
C GLU A 135 -21.56 8.03 14.12
N THR A 136 -20.39 8.67 13.99
CA THR A 136 -20.22 10.09 14.35
C THR A 136 -21.07 10.98 13.44
N GLN A 137 -21.73 11.99 14.02
CA GLN A 137 -22.54 12.94 13.25
C GLN A 137 -21.66 13.86 12.40
N ASN A 138 -22.07 14.05 11.13
CA ASN A 138 -21.40 14.90 10.15
C ASN A 138 -19.90 14.56 9.96
N PRO A 139 -19.57 13.32 9.54
CA PRO A 139 -18.19 12.91 9.32
C PRO A 139 -17.57 13.65 8.13
N GLU A 140 -16.24 13.75 8.10
CA GLU A 140 -15.53 14.19 6.89
C GLU A 140 -15.88 13.26 5.71
N VAL A 141 -15.99 13.81 4.49
CA VAL A 141 -16.30 13.04 3.27
C VAL A 141 -15.37 11.83 3.09
N ARG A 142 -14.08 11.97 3.44
CA ARG A 142 -13.12 10.86 3.33
C ARG A 142 -13.36 9.76 4.38
N LEU A 143 -13.74 10.14 5.60
CA LEU A 143 -14.12 9.20 6.65
C LEU A 143 -15.40 8.44 6.26
N ALA A 144 -16.41 9.15 5.76
CA ALA A 144 -17.65 8.54 5.29
C ALA A 144 -17.38 7.46 4.21
N ARG A 145 -16.55 7.78 3.22
CA ARG A 145 -16.15 6.82 2.17
C ARG A 145 -15.39 5.61 2.74
N ALA A 146 -14.49 5.81 3.70
CA ALA A 146 -13.76 4.71 4.32
C ALA A 146 -14.72 3.78 5.09
N CYS A 147 -15.70 4.35 5.80
CA CYS A 147 -16.76 3.60 6.48
C CYS A 147 -17.65 2.80 5.51
N GLU A 148 -17.98 3.34 4.33
CA GLU A 148 -18.73 2.61 3.28
C GLU A 148 -17.97 1.36 2.77
N GLN A 149 -16.63 1.41 2.73
CA GLN A 149 -15.80 0.31 2.23
C GLN A 149 -15.69 -0.87 3.21
N LEU A 150 -16.00 -0.68 4.50
CA LEU A 150 -15.95 -1.74 5.52
C LEU A 150 -16.84 -2.93 5.17
N GLY A 151 -18.08 -2.69 4.72
CA GLY A 151 -19.03 -3.75 4.35
C GLY A 151 -18.84 -4.31 2.94
N SER A 152 -17.97 -3.70 2.15
CA SER A 152 -17.73 -4.07 0.75
C SER A 152 -16.62 -5.12 0.64
N LEU A 153 -16.78 -6.30 1.25
CA LEU A 153 -15.83 -7.40 1.00
C LEU A 153 -16.00 -7.87 -0.45
N PRO A 154 -14.92 -8.07 -1.24
CA PRO A 154 -15.05 -8.83 -2.46
C PRO A 154 -15.44 -10.26 -2.06
N ASP A 155 -16.65 -10.68 -2.46
CA ASP A 155 -17.07 -12.07 -2.33
C ASP A 155 -16.04 -12.93 -3.08
N GLY A 156 -15.25 -13.68 -2.32
CA GLY A 156 -14.43 -14.74 -2.88
C GLY A 156 -15.37 -15.87 -3.28
N ASP A 157 -15.90 -15.81 -4.51
CA ASP A 157 -16.58 -16.93 -5.16
C ASP A 157 -15.69 -18.18 -5.08
N GLY A 158 -16.02 -19.09 -4.14
CA GLY A 158 -15.23 -20.30 -3.92
C GLY A 158 -15.68 -21.24 -2.81
N ALA A 159 -16.87 -21.09 -2.23
CA ALA A 159 -17.46 -22.13 -1.39
C ALA A 159 -18.62 -22.79 -2.16
N GLY A 160 -18.38 -24.04 -2.55
CA GLY A 160 -19.26 -24.84 -3.39
C GLY A 160 -20.68 -24.99 -2.86
N GLN A 161 -21.57 -25.04 -3.82
CA GLN A 161 -22.93 -25.54 -3.76
C GLN A 161 -22.95 -26.99 -3.27
N GLU A 162 -23.71 -27.28 -2.21
CA GLU A 162 -24.14 -28.63 -1.83
C GLU A 162 -25.67 -28.63 -1.66
N ASP A 163 -26.37 -29.13 -2.68
CA ASP A 163 -27.66 -29.85 -2.62
C ASP A 163 -27.60 -30.96 -3.68
#